data_AF-A0A4Q9Q9B9-F1
#
_entry.id   AF-A0A4Q9Q9B9-F1
#
_cell.length_a   1.000
_cell.length_b   1.000
_cell.length_c   1.000
_cell.angle_alpha   90.00
_cell.angle_beta   90.00
_cell.angle_gamma   90.00
#
_symmetry.space_group_name_H-M   'P 1'
#
loop_
_entity.id
_entity.type
_entity.pdbx_description
1 polymer ?
#
loop_
_entity_poly.entity_id
_entity_poly.type
_entity_poly.pdbx_seq_one_letter_code
_entity_poly.pdbx_strand_id
1 'polypeptide(L)'
;MSLPIGAMKRKADDLEDSSDEEEPMLGRQVLPVANLPDTFDGVPMDGFQYLFTVRRDARLLPHVTRVANPYELPDAPPPDAAATPGAGTGSVGEPSKGDVLPSEEWRETFLRRFKNFRKNSVQPTIHIHIPDSSAKLMPDKKERDLWWAFLAGRPESEWNPPKKPRQPKPSRWQQRNQKRQPMSLQEAQEDTPLPYDMGETCLADPMPEVLVPSTTTLPSSVGMTGQVGIDEPLQHPSATSDPAIKTSASVEDGEIPLICTPREPTPVLLQHIDHRYAMHLLMYFGHWIHTRIEEGHLPYTDITEAHARWIFALLSRVDDWISGDETSLLRNLARGCLELMVERRKRPVAEESPEEPPAIDERSFWLIVTVIIGIWGQTDLWTDAESMLSKVEAGIV
;
A
#
# COMPACT_ATOMS: atom_id res chain seq x y z
N MET A 1 41.34 67.20 -2.04
CA MET A 1 41.33 65.94 -1.28
C MET A 1 40.06 65.21 -1.67
N SER A 2 40.19 64.24 -2.57
CA SER A 2 39.07 63.53 -3.18
C SER A 2 38.81 62.24 -2.39
N LEU A 3 37.60 62.09 -1.87
CA LEU A 3 37.14 60.87 -1.20
C LEU A 3 36.53 59.91 -2.23
N PRO A 4 36.73 58.59 -2.08
CA PRO A 4 36.23 57.60 -3.02
C PRO A 4 34.74 57.33 -2.79
N ILE A 5 33.98 57.32 -3.89
CA ILE A 5 32.57 56.92 -3.93
C ILE A 5 32.53 55.40 -3.75
N GLY A 6 32.14 54.97 -2.54
CA GLY A 6 31.86 53.57 -2.24
C GLY A 6 30.61 53.11 -2.99
N ALA A 7 30.78 52.11 -3.86
CA ALA A 7 29.70 51.42 -4.53
C ALA A 7 28.83 50.68 -3.49
N MET A 8 27.65 51.23 -3.19
CA MET A 8 26.61 50.52 -2.44
C MET A 8 26.07 49.38 -3.30
N LYS A 9 26.55 48.18 -3.00
CA LYS A 9 26.03 46.88 -3.47
C LYS A 9 24.59 46.77 -2.94
N ARG A 10 23.59 47.05 -3.78
CA ARG A 10 22.18 46.80 -3.45
C ARG A 10 21.97 45.29 -3.40
N LYS A 11 21.59 44.78 -2.23
CA LYS A 11 20.97 43.46 -2.08
C LYS A 11 19.64 43.51 -2.82
N ALA A 12 19.60 42.88 -3.99
CA ALA A 12 18.37 42.48 -4.67
C ALA A 12 18.32 40.97 -4.50
N ASP A 13 17.60 40.50 -3.49
CA ASP A 13 17.37 39.07 -3.27
C ASP A 13 16.20 38.94 -2.29
N ASP A 14 14.97 39.12 -2.79
CA ASP A 14 13.74 38.75 -2.06
C ASP A 14 12.47 38.78 -2.95
N LEU A 15 12.51 38.24 -4.17
CA LEU A 15 11.31 38.24 -5.05
C LEU A 15 11.31 37.10 -6.08
N GLU A 16 11.66 35.88 -5.67
CA GLU A 16 11.41 34.68 -6.47
C GLU A 16 11.00 33.55 -5.51
N ASP A 17 9.68 33.37 -5.30
CA ASP A 17 9.01 32.05 -5.29
C ASP A 17 7.49 32.22 -5.08
N SER A 18 6.83 32.96 -5.97
CA SER A 18 5.36 33.02 -6.03
C SER A 18 4.88 32.15 -7.18
N SER A 19 4.80 30.84 -6.91
CA SER A 19 3.81 29.91 -7.46
C SER A 19 3.50 30.06 -8.95
N ASP A 20 4.31 29.39 -9.78
CA ASP A 20 4.09 29.18 -11.22
C ASP A 20 3.04 28.05 -11.49
N GLU A 21 2.15 27.82 -10.52
CA GLU A 21 1.02 26.88 -10.63
C GLU A 21 -0.32 27.64 -10.63
N GLU A 22 -0.30 28.89 -11.10
CA GLU A 22 -1.52 29.61 -11.45
C GLU A 22 -2.09 29.00 -12.72
N GLU A 23 -2.71 27.82 -12.55
CA GLU A 23 -3.54 27.11 -13.51
C GLU A 23 -4.30 28.17 -14.33
N PRO A 24 -4.14 28.20 -15.67
CA PRO A 24 -4.63 29.29 -16.49
C PRO A 24 -6.14 29.43 -16.27
N MET A 25 -6.51 30.33 -15.35
CA MET A 25 -7.90 30.54 -14.97
C MET A 25 -8.63 30.89 -16.25
N LEU A 26 -9.48 29.98 -16.72
CA LEU A 26 -10.28 30.13 -17.93
C LEU A 26 -11.01 31.48 -17.85
N GLY A 27 -10.47 32.51 -18.52
CA GLY A 27 -10.98 33.88 -18.42
C GLY A 27 -9.94 34.99 -18.24
N ARG A 28 -8.65 34.72 -17.99
CA ARG A 28 -7.64 35.80 -17.99
C ARG A 28 -7.42 36.37 -19.39
N GLN A 29 -7.31 37.69 -19.45
CA GLN A 29 -7.14 38.43 -20.70
C GLN A 29 -5.74 38.21 -21.27
N VAL A 30 -5.62 37.46 -22.36
CA VAL A 30 -4.34 37.17 -23.04
C VAL A 30 -3.97 38.26 -24.06
N LEU A 31 -4.96 38.96 -24.62
CA LEU A 31 -4.75 39.98 -25.65
C LEU A 31 -5.09 41.39 -25.16
N PRO A 32 -4.34 42.43 -25.58
CA PRO A 32 -4.70 43.82 -25.29
C PRO A 32 -6.08 44.12 -25.87
N VAL A 33 -6.87 44.94 -25.16
CA VAL A 33 -8.19 45.40 -25.63
C VAL A 33 -8.20 46.91 -25.55
N ALA A 34 -8.74 47.56 -26.58
CA ALA A 34 -8.83 49.02 -26.62
C ALA A 34 -9.79 49.52 -25.53
N ASN A 35 -9.51 50.69 -24.96
CA ASN A 35 -10.39 51.33 -24.00
C ASN A 35 -11.26 52.38 -24.73
N LEU A 36 -12.35 51.92 -25.34
CA LEU A 36 -13.30 52.77 -26.06
C LEU A 36 -14.50 53.12 -25.16
N PRO A 37 -15.22 54.22 -25.44
CA PRO A 37 -16.48 54.51 -24.76
C PRO A 37 -17.53 53.43 -25.03
N ASP A 38 -18.40 53.14 -24.06
CA ASP A 38 -19.47 52.14 -24.22
C ASP A 38 -20.44 52.48 -25.38
N THR A 39 -20.57 53.77 -25.71
CA THR A 39 -21.37 54.32 -26.82
C THR A 39 -20.65 54.31 -28.17
N PHE A 40 -19.57 53.55 -28.32
CA PHE A 40 -18.86 53.46 -29.59
C PHE A 40 -19.68 52.66 -30.62
N ASP A 41 -20.15 53.36 -31.66
CA ASP A 41 -20.95 52.78 -32.76
C ASP A 41 -20.19 52.78 -34.10
N GLY A 42 -18.88 53.02 -34.08
CA GLY A 42 -18.02 53.04 -35.26
C GLY A 42 -17.63 51.64 -35.76
N VAL A 43 -17.15 51.56 -37.00
CA VAL A 43 -16.52 50.33 -37.53
C VAL A 43 -15.14 50.18 -36.90
N PRO A 44 -14.82 49.04 -36.24
CA PRO A 44 -13.51 48.84 -35.63
C PRO A 44 -12.42 48.89 -36.69
N MET A 45 -11.40 49.72 -36.48
CA MET A 45 -10.31 49.91 -37.45
C MET A 45 -9.10 49.02 -37.19
N ASP A 46 -8.99 48.43 -36.01
CA ASP A 46 -7.89 47.56 -35.59
C ASP A 46 -8.41 46.35 -34.79
N GLY A 47 -7.51 45.42 -34.48
CA GLY A 47 -7.84 44.21 -33.71
C GLY A 47 -8.22 44.50 -32.25
N PHE A 48 -7.70 45.57 -31.64
CA PHE A 48 -7.98 45.90 -30.24
C PHE A 48 -9.38 46.48 -30.05
N GLN A 49 -9.83 47.32 -30.97
CA GLN A 49 -11.19 47.86 -31.05
C GLN A 49 -12.19 46.75 -31.38
N TYR A 50 -11.83 45.81 -32.26
CA TYR A 50 -12.65 44.64 -32.55
C TYR A 50 -12.87 43.77 -31.30
N LEU A 51 -11.81 43.48 -30.53
CA LEU A 51 -11.95 42.72 -29.29
C LEU A 51 -12.78 43.46 -28.23
N PHE A 52 -12.73 44.81 -28.20
CA PHE A 52 -13.60 45.61 -27.33
C PHE A 52 -15.07 45.43 -27.72
N THR A 53 -15.42 45.55 -29.00
CA THR A 53 -16.79 45.36 -29.48
C THR A 53 -17.30 43.94 -29.22
N VAL A 54 -16.48 42.92 -29.48
CA VAL A 54 -16.83 41.51 -29.22
C VAL A 54 -17.09 41.26 -27.73
N ARG A 55 -16.28 41.82 -26.83
CA ARG A 55 -16.48 41.68 -25.39
C ARG A 55 -17.73 42.40 -24.90
N ARG A 56 -18.00 43.59 -25.44
CA ARG A 56 -19.24 44.33 -25.16
C ARG A 56 -20.45 43.48 -25.56
N ASP A 57 -20.44 42.94 -26.77
CA ASP A 57 -21.56 42.15 -27.31
C ASP A 57 -21.71 40.81 -26.56
N ALA A 58 -20.60 40.15 -26.22
CA ALA A 58 -20.62 38.92 -25.42
C ALA A 58 -21.20 39.12 -24.01
N ARG A 59 -21.06 40.32 -23.40
CA ARG A 59 -21.71 40.66 -22.13
C ARG A 59 -23.23 40.82 -22.24
N LEU A 60 -23.73 41.11 -23.44
CA LEU A 60 -25.18 41.17 -23.71
C LEU A 60 -25.78 39.78 -23.91
N LEU A 61 -24.94 38.78 -24.21
CA LEU A 61 -25.37 37.39 -24.38
C LEU A 61 -25.46 36.66 -23.02
N PRO A 62 -26.44 35.76 -22.85
CA PRO A 62 -26.52 34.90 -21.67
C PRO A 62 -25.26 34.03 -21.53
N HIS A 63 -24.70 33.97 -20.31
CA HIS A 63 -23.46 33.25 -20.02
C HIS A 63 -23.57 31.74 -20.28
N VAL A 64 -24.75 31.17 -20.04
CA VAL A 64 -25.07 29.77 -20.33
C VAL A 64 -26.46 29.73 -20.94
N THR A 65 -26.57 29.19 -22.14
CA THR A 65 -27.85 28.85 -22.76
C THR A 65 -28.08 27.36 -22.62
N ARG A 66 -29.26 26.97 -22.13
CA ARG A 66 -29.73 25.58 -22.19
C ARG A 66 -30.86 25.53 -23.22
N VAL A 67 -30.72 24.64 -24.18
CA VAL A 67 -31.77 24.34 -25.17
C VAL A 67 -32.36 23.00 -24.77
N ALA A 68 -33.69 22.94 -24.67
CA ALA A 68 -34.39 21.69 -24.38
C ALA A 68 -34.04 20.65 -25.45
N ASN A 69 -33.67 19.44 -25.03
CA ASN A 69 -33.32 18.38 -25.96
C ASN A 69 -34.61 17.89 -26.64
N PRO A 70 -34.78 18.04 -27.97
CA PRO A 70 -35.98 17.56 -28.65
C PRO A 70 -36.13 16.04 -28.64
N TYR A 71 -35.10 15.30 -28.21
CA TYR A 71 -35.09 13.85 -28.07
C TYR A 71 -35.13 13.38 -26.60
N GLU A 72 -35.44 14.27 -25.66
CA GLU A 72 -35.69 13.88 -24.28
C GLU A 72 -36.97 13.04 -24.24
N LEU A 73 -36.78 11.72 -24.23
CA LEU A 73 -37.88 10.77 -24.03
C LEU A 73 -38.45 11.04 -22.63
N PRO A 74 -39.79 11.09 -22.46
CA PRO A 74 -40.38 11.23 -21.15
C PRO A 74 -39.79 10.16 -20.22
N ASP A 75 -39.20 10.60 -19.10
CA ASP A 75 -38.72 9.67 -18.09
C ASP A 75 -39.84 8.68 -17.78
N ALA A 76 -39.53 7.39 -17.91
CA ALA A 76 -40.48 6.35 -17.57
C ALA A 76 -41.00 6.66 -16.15
N PRO A 77 -42.33 6.67 -15.93
CA PRO A 77 -42.88 7.00 -14.64
C PRO A 77 -42.17 6.15 -13.59
N PRO A 78 -41.66 6.75 -12.50
CA PRO A 78 -40.98 6.01 -11.45
C PRO A 78 -41.91 4.86 -11.06
N PRO A 79 -41.40 3.62 -10.91
CA PRO A 79 -42.22 2.48 -10.58
C PRO A 79 -43.05 2.85 -9.35
N ASP A 80 -44.38 2.84 -9.53
CA ASP A 80 -45.32 3.23 -8.48
C ASP A 80 -44.90 2.51 -7.20
N ALA A 81 -44.75 3.27 -6.11
CA ALA A 81 -44.54 2.78 -4.76
C ALA A 81 -45.79 2.04 -4.23
N ALA A 82 -46.39 1.21 -5.07
CA ALA A 82 -47.54 0.38 -4.79
C ALA A 82 -47.07 -0.79 -3.91
N ALA A 83 -47.46 -0.66 -2.64
CA ALA A 83 -47.64 -1.74 -1.70
C ALA A 83 -46.38 -2.55 -1.37
N THR A 84 -45.58 -2.02 -0.44
CA THR A 84 -44.91 -2.88 0.54
C THR A 84 -45.99 -3.67 1.28
N PRO A 85 -46.15 -4.99 1.06
CA PRO A 85 -47.13 -5.76 1.79
C PRO A 85 -46.59 -5.96 3.21
N GLY A 86 -47.33 -5.43 4.18
CA GLY A 86 -47.47 -6.01 5.51
C GLY A 86 -46.19 -6.20 6.32
N ALA A 87 -45.99 -5.29 7.27
CA ALA A 87 -45.47 -5.63 8.59
C ALA A 87 -46.40 -6.67 9.24
N GLY A 88 -46.24 -7.93 8.83
CA GLY A 88 -46.88 -9.10 9.41
C GLY A 88 -46.16 -9.48 10.68
N THR A 89 -46.80 -9.16 11.80
CA THR A 89 -46.50 -9.65 13.13
C THR A 89 -46.45 -11.19 13.15
N GLY A 90 -45.29 -11.75 13.52
CA GLY A 90 -45.20 -13.05 14.18
C GLY A 90 -45.18 -14.31 13.30
N SER A 91 -44.30 -14.38 12.29
CA SER A 91 -43.83 -15.69 11.81
C SER A 91 -42.53 -16.05 12.52
N VAL A 92 -42.62 -16.99 13.46
CA VAL A 92 -41.48 -17.57 14.16
C VAL A 92 -40.81 -18.58 13.22
N GLY A 93 -39.57 -18.29 12.80
CA GLY A 93 -38.58 -19.34 12.60
C GLY A 93 -38.21 -19.76 11.17
N GLU A 94 -38.23 -18.87 10.17
CA GLU A 94 -37.34 -19.07 9.02
C GLU A 94 -36.01 -18.34 9.28
N PRO A 95 -34.85 -19.02 9.19
CA PRO A 95 -33.55 -18.39 9.32
C PRO A 95 -33.48 -17.31 8.23
N SER A 96 -33.45 -16.06 8.67
CA SER A 96 -33.46 -14.93 7.76
C SER A 96 -32.21 -15.01 6.91
N LYS A 97 -32.35 -14.87 5.59
CA LYS A 97 -31.23 -14.78 4.61
C LYS A 97 -30.23 -13.62 4.88
N GLY A 98 -30.35 -12.94 6.03
CA GLY A 98 -29.51 -11.84 6.46
C GLY A 98 -28.32 -12.23 7.33
N ASP A 99 -28.18 -13.50 7.75
CA ASP A 99 -27.10 -13.91 8.67
C ASP A 99 -25.72 -14.09 8.00
N VAL A 100 -25.64 -13.82 6.69
CA VAL A 100 -24.42 -14.00 5.90
C VAL A 100 -23.37 -12.92 6.20
N LEU A 101 -23.83 -11.71 6.52
CA LEU A 101 -22.98 -10.55 6.76
C LEU A 101 -22.82 -10.28 8.26
N PRO A 102 -21.66 -9.76 8.70
CA PRO A 102 -21.52 -9.25 10.06
C PRO A 102 -22.54 -8.13 10.35
N SER A 103 -23.16 -8.17 11.53
CA SER A 103 -24.14 -7.16 11.93
C SER A 103 -23.55 -5.75 11.91
N GLU A 104 -24.38 -4.74 11.63
CA GLU A 104 -23.95 -3.33 11.61
C GLU A 104 -23.34 -2.89 12.95
N GLU A 105 -23.96 -3.26 14.07
CA GLU A 105 -23.44 -2.98 15.41
C GLU A 105 -22.04 -3.56 15.64
N TRP A 106 -21.79 -4.79 15.15
CA TRP A 106 -20.48 -5.41 15.21
C TRP A 106 -19.47 -4.64 14.36
N ARG A 107 -19.84 -4.28 13.12
CA ARG A 107 -18.98 -3.53 12.19
C ARG A 107 -18.56 -2.19 12.78
N GLU A 108 -19.51 -1.42 13.32
CA GLU A 108 -19.24 -0.13 13.96
C GLU A 108 -18.33 -0.26 15.18
N THR A 109 -18.62 -1.22 16.05
CA THR A 109 -17.85 -1.48 17.27
C THR A 109 -16.42 -1.88 16.93
N PHE A 110 -16.27 -2.77 15.94
CA PHE A 110 -14.99 -3.23 15.46
C PHE A 110 -14.18 -2.10 14.82
N LEU A 111 -14.77 -1.30 13.93
CA LEU A 111 -14.10 -0.16 13.29
C LEU A 111 -13.62 0.87 14.32
N ARG A 112 -14.43 1.14 15.35
CA ARG A 112 -14.04 2.01 16.47
C ARG A 112 -12.80 1.47 17.18
N ARG A 113 -12.78 0.17 17.49
CA ARG A 113 -11.63 -0.49 18.12
C ARG A 113 -10.41 -0.50 17.20
N PHE A 114 -10.59 -0.72 15.91
CA PHE A 114 -9.51 -0.70 14.92
C PHE A 114 -8.88 0.68 14.76
N LYS A 115 -9.69 1.75 14.74
CA LYS A 115 -9.18 3.14 14.75
C LYS A 115 -8.35 3.42 16.00
N ASN A 116 -8.78 2.93 17.17
CA ASN A 116 -7.98 3.04 18.40
C ASN A 116 -6.70 2.20 18.33
N PHE A 117 -6.78 1.00 17.76
CA PHE A 117 -5.61 0.16 17.51
C PHE A 117 -4.57 0.86 16.63
N ARG A 118 -4.98 1.50 15.52
CA ARG A 118 -4.09 2.31 14.66
C ARG A 118 -3.42 3.45 15.41
N LYS A 119 -4.18 4.19 16.24
CA LYS A 119 -3.63 5.26 17.07
C LYS A 119 -2.60 4.76 18.08
N ASN A 120 -2.78 3.55 18.60
CA ASN A 120 -1.87 2.95 19.57
C ASN A 120 -0.65 2.31 18.90
N SER A 121 -0.80 1.75 17.69
CA SER A 121 0.30 1.10 16.98
C SER A 121 1.34 2.10 16.45
N VAL A 122 0.93 3.35 16.20
CA VAL A 122 1.82 4.43 15.74
C VAL A 122 2.54 5.13 16.91
N GLN A 123 2.04 5.00 18.14
CA GLN A 123 2.65 5.69 19.28
C GLN A 123 4.07 5.15 19.54
N PRO A 124 5.09 6.03 19.52
CA PRO A 124 6.43 5.64 19.93
C PRO A 124 6.37 5.29 21.41
N THR A 125 6.65 4.03 21.73
CA THR A 125 6.67 3.55 23.10
C THR A 125 7.87 4.18 23.80
N ILE A 126 7.59 5.09 24.74
CA ILE A 126 8.50 6.11 25.29
C ILE A 126 9.80 5.53 25.92
N HIS A 127 9.93 4.22 26.14
CA HIS A 127 11.09 3.59 26.77
C HIS A 127 11.55 2.27 26.14
N ILE A 128 11.31 2.05 24.85
CA ILE A 128 11.87 0.87 24.18
C ILE A 128 13.21 1.25 23.57
N HIS A 129 14.29 0.73 24.17
CA HIS A 129 15.62 0.71 23.56
C HIS A 129 15.50 0.24 22.12
N ILE A 130 15.86 1.08 21.16
CA ILE A 130 15.98 0.69 19.75
C ILE A 130 17.17 -0.28 19.71
N PRO A 131 16.97 -1.60 19.54
CA PRO A 131 18.09 -2.52 19.44
C PRO A 131 18.89 -2.17 18.18
N ASP A 132 20.21 -2.34 18.26
CA ASP A 132 21.16 -1.98 17.22
C ASP A 132 20.73 -2.53 15.86
N SER A 133 20.59 -1.65 14.86
CA SER A 133 20.05 -1.93 13.52
C SER A 133 20.98 -2.77 12.64
N SER A 134 21.94 -3.49 13.21
CA SER A 134 22.97 -4.21 12.45
C SER A 134 22.51 -5.55 11.87
N ALA A 135 21.47 -6.17 12.44
CA ALA A 135 20.90 -7.42 11.92
C ALA A 135 19.78 -7.11 10.90
N LYS A 136 19.83 -7.74 9.72
CA LYS A 136 18.72 -7.70 8.77
C LYS A 136 17.51 -8.39 9.41
N LEU A 137 16.56 -7.62 9.93
CA LEU A 137 15.37 -8.17 10.58
C LEU A 137 14.34 -8.75 9.60
N MET A 138 14.39 -8.34 8.34
CA MET A 138 13.36 -8.62 7.33
C MET A 138 13.94 -8.68 5.89
N PRO A 139 13.29 -9.43 4.97
CA PRO A 139 13.69 -9.48 3.56
C PRO A 139 13.61 -8.13 2.84
N ASP A 140 14.23 -8.00 1.66
CA ASP A 140 14.08 -6.79 0.86
C ASP A 140 12.65 -6.69 0.28
N LYS A 141 12.19 -5.47 0.04
CA LYS A 141 10.85 -5.18 -0.45
C LYS A 141 10.52 -5.92 -1.74
N LYS A 142 11.51 -6.14 -2.61
CA LYS A 142 11.31 -6.74 -3.94
C LYS A 142 11.31 -8.27 -3.93
N GLU A 143 11.64 -8.90 -2.81
CA GLU A 143 11.88 -10.34 -2.72
C GLU A 143 10.63 -11.08 -2.23
N ARG A 144 9.63 -11.21 -3.11
CA ARG A 144 8.32 -11.84 -2.79
C ARG A 144 8.47 -13.22 -2.15
N ASP A 145 9.28 -14.10 -2.74
CA ASP A 145 9.40 -15.49 -2.27
C ASP A 145 10.10 -15.57 -0.91
N LEU A 146 11.06 -14.66 -0.66
CA LEU A 146 11.72 -14.58 0.64
C LEU A 146 10.79 -14.02 1.71
N TRP A 147 9.87 -13.13 1.33
CA TRP A 147 8.78 -12.70 2.21
C TRP A 147 7.84 -13.85 2.57
N TRP A 148 7.48 -14.70 1.63
CA TRP A 148 6.69 -15.90 1.94
C TRP A 148 7.41 -16.82 2.93
N ALA A 149 8.68 -17.14 2.65
CA ALA A 149 9.51 -17.97 3.54
C ALA A 149 9.63 -17.35 4.94
N PHE A 150 9.84 -16.04 5.02
CA PHE A 150 9.91 -15.29 6.27
C PHE A 150 8.62 -15.39 7.10
N LEU A 151 7.46 -15.21 6.46
CA LEU A 151 6.14 -15.27 7.11
C LEU A 151 5.77 -16.69 7.54
N ALA A 152 6.15 -17.69 6.74
CA ALA A 152 6.01 -19.11 7.04
C ALA A 152 6.92 -19.58 8.20
N GLY A 153 7.80 -18.70 8.72
CA GLY A 153 8.70 -19.05 9.82
C GLY A 153 9.87 -19.93 9.40
N ARG A 154 10.24 -19.91 8.12
CA ARG A 154 11.44 -20.59 7.62
C ARG A 154 12.70 -19.99 8.29
N PRO A 155 13.77 -20.78 8.48
CA PRO A 155 15.00 -20.31 9.12
C PRO A 155 15.65 -19.15 8.34
N GLU A 156 16.43 -18.33 9.04
CA GLU A 156 17.11 -17.16 8.45
C GLU A 156 17.99 -17.51 7.26
N SER A 157 18.59 -18.70 7.24
CA SER A 157 19.39 -19.18 6.11
C SER A 157 18.61 -19.27 4.79
N GLU A 158 17.29 -19.46 4.84
CA GLU A 158 16.42 -19.63 3.67
C GLU A 158 15.92 -18.30 3.13
N TRP A 159 15.43 -17.41 4.01
CA TRP A 159 14.91 -16.09 3.59
C TRP A 159 15.98 -15.00 3.53
N ASN A 160 17.16 -15.19 4.14
CA ASN A 160 18.31 -14.30 4.07
C ASN A 160 19.55 -15.09 3.60
N PRO A 161 19.54 -15.62 2.36
CA PRO A 161 20.67 -16.38 1.87
C PRO A 161 21.93 -15.51 1.94
N PRO A 162 23.04 -16.03 2.50
CA PRO A 162 24.27 -15.26 2.61
C PRO A 162 24.63 -14.78 1.22
N LYS A 163 24.78 -13.45 1.07
CA LYS A 163 25.11 -12.83 -0.22
C LYS A 163 26.28 -13.59 -0.80
N LYS A 164 26.06 -14.36 -1.88
CA LYS A 164 27.11 -15.12 -2.56
C LYS A 164 28.28 -14.16 -2.76
N PRO A 165 29.50 -14.50 -2.30
CA PRO A 165 30.63 -13.59 -2.36
C PRO A 165 30.69 -13.05 -3.77
N ARG A 166 30.50 -11.73 -3.92
CA ARG A 166 30.42 -11.09 -5.24
C ARG A 166 31.68 -11.52 -5.98
N GLN A 167 31.53 -12.39 -6.98
CA GLN A 167 32.62 -12.79 -7.85
C GLN A 167 33.27 -11.48 -8.31
N PRO A 168 34.58 -11.29 -8.07
CA PRO A 168 35.23 -10.03 -8.33
C PRO A 168 34.91 -9.67 -9.78
N LYS A 169 34.10 -8.60 -9.97
CA LYS A 169 33.76 -8.14 -11.31
C LYS A 169 35.09 -7.97 -12.02
N PRO A 170 35.35 -8.68 -13.14
CA PRO A 170 36.63 -8.57 -13.83
C PRO A 170 36.88 -7.08 -14.02
N SER A 171 38.02 -6.62 -13.49
CA SER A 171 38.35 -5.21 -13.49
C SER A 171 38.11 -4.67 -14.90
N ARG A 172 37.49 -3.49 -15.02
CA ARG A 172 37.27 -2.82 -16.31
C ARG A 172 38.56 -2.73 -17.14
N TRP A 173 39.71 -2.81 -16.48
CA TRP A 173 41.04 -2.90 -17.10
C TRP A 173 41.29 -4.23 -17.85
N GLN A 174 40.87 -5.38 -17.32
CA GLN A 174 40.96 -6.68 -17.99
C GLN A 174 40.04 -6.77 -19.21
N GLN A 175 38.83 -6.19 -19.15
CA GLN A 175 37.94 -6.10 -20.31
C GLN A 175 38.51 -5.20 -21.41
N ARG A 176 39.24 -4.13 -21.07
CA ARG A 176 39.86 -3.24 -22.08
C ARG A 176 41.01 -3.91 -22.82
N ASN A 177 41.75 -4.84 -22.20
CA ASN A 177 42.84 -5.56 -22.86
C ASN A 177 42.36 -6.72 -23.74
N GLN A 178 41.22 -7.35 -23.45
CA GLN A 178 40.68 -8.39 -24.34
C GLN A 178 40.07 -7.82 -25.63
N LYS A 179 39.65 -6.54 -25.63
CA LYS A 179 39.14 -5.86 -26.84
C LYS A 179 40.24 -5.37 -27.80
N ARG A 180 41.51 -5.72 -27.56
CA ARG A 180 42.65 -5.50 -28.47
C ARG A 180 43.09 -6.77 -29.22
N GLN A 181 42.23 -7.77 -29.32
CA GLN A 181 42.35 -8.76 -30.39
C GLN A 181 42.02 -8.06 -31.72
N PRO A 182 42.92 -8.07 -32.72
CA PRO A 182 42.64 -7.53 -34.03
C PRO A 182 41.47 -8.30 -34.65
N MET A 183 40.42 -7.59 -35.02
CA MET A 183 39.33 -8.11 -35.84
C MET A 183 39.94 -8.65 -37.13
N SER A 184 40.05 -9.98 -37.21
CA SER A 184 40.23 -10.70 -38.45
C SER A 184 39.03 -10.37 -39.32
N LEU A 185 39.32 -9.70 -40.42
CA LEU A 185 38.41 -9.35 -41.49
C LEU A 185 37.86 -10.66 -42.08
N GLN A 186 36.64 -11.04 -41.71
CA GLN A 186 35.93 -12.12 -42.38
C GLN A 186 34.61 -11.59 -42.93
N GLU A 187 34.57 -11.61 -44.25
CA GLU A 187 33.49 -11.34 -45.18
C GLU A 187 32.11 -11.88 -44.75
N ALA A 188 31.11 -11.04 -45.01
CA ALA A 188 29.80 -11.33 -45.63
C ALA A 188 29.06 -12.62 -45.24
N GLN A 189 27.85 -12.50 -44.68
CA GLN A 189 26.59 -12.53 -45.46
C GLN A 189 25.36 -12.47 -44.52
N GLU A 190 24.26 -11.98 -45.09
CA GLU A 190 22.85 -12.26 -44.77
C GLU A 190 22.07 -11.37 -43.78
N ASP A 191 21.29 -10.50 -44.42
CA ASP A 191 20.00 -9.93 -44.06
C ASP A 191 19.27 -10.62 -42.89
N THR A 192 19.18 -9.90 -41.78
CA THR A 192 18.23 -10.21 -40.70
C THR A 192 17.36 -8.97 -40.46
N PRO A 193 16.03 -9.06 -40.63
CA PRO A 193 15.14 -7.91 -40.51
C PRO A 193 15.02 -7.45 -39.04
N LEU A 194 15.09 -6.13 -38.87
CA LEU A 194 14.98 -5.40 -37.61
C LEU A 194 13.59 -5.57 -36.96
N PRO A 195 13.51 -5.94 -35.66
CA PRO A 195 12.36 -5.61 -34.84
C PRO A 195 12.52 -4.19 -34.30
N TYR A 196 11.54 -3.33 -34.61
CA TYR A 196 11.27 -2.10 -33.87
C TYR A 196 11.01 -2.47 -32.41
N ASP A 197 11.87 -2.01 -31.50
CA ASP A 197 11.56 -1.99 -30.07
C ASP A 197 11.64 -0.55 -29.58
N MET A 198 10.55 -0.10 -28.98
CA MET A 198 10.35 1.27 -28.53
C MET A 198 11.28 1.57 -27.36
N GLY A 199 12.04 2.64 -27.48
CA GLY A 199 12.85 3.17 -26.39
C GLY A 199 11.99 3.81 -25.31
N GLU A 200 12.12 3.32 -24.09
CA GLU A 200 11.72 4.03 -22.87
C GLU A 200 12.99 4.25 -22.03
N THR A 201 13.66 5.36 -22.31
CA THR A 201 14.92 5.75 -21.63
C THR A 201 14.57 6.72 -20.50
N CYS A 202 14.26 6.21 -19.31
CA CYS A 202 14.26 7.03 -18.09
C CYS A 202 15.70 7.29 -17.67
N LEU A 203 16.22 8.47 -18.04
CA LEU A 203 17.45 9.04 -17.49
C LEU A 203 17.19 9.44 -16.03
N ALA A 204 17.73 8.68 -15.08
CA ALA A 204 17.86 9.10 -13.70
C ALA A 204 19.24 9.72 -13.50
N ASP A 205 19.27 11.03 -13.29
CA ASP A 205 20.46 11.78 -12.87
C ASP A 205 20.73 11.53 -11.37
N PRO A 206 21.99 11.28 -10.95
CA PRO A 206 22.34 11.16 -9.54
C PRO A 206 22.52 12.55 -8.90
N MET A 207 21.59 12.96 -8.04
CA MET A 207 21.78 14.14 -7.17
C MET A 207 22.87 13.90 -6.12
N PRO A 208 23.70 14.92 -5.80
CA PRO A 208 24.69 14.86 -4.73
C PRO A 208 24.05 15.08 -3.34
N GLU A 209 24.49 14.23 -2.42
CA GLU A 209 24.19 14.20 -0.99
C GLU A 209 24.78 15.43 -0.28
N VAL A 210 23.93 16.34 0.20
CA VAL A 210 24.30 17.50 1.02
C VAL A 210 24.17 17.12 2.49
N LEU A 211 25.31 16.95 3.16
CA LEU A 211 25.43 16.79 4.61
C LEU A 211 25.10 18.11 5.31
N VAL A 212 24.04 18.13 6.11
CA VAL A 212 23.70 19.23 7.03
C VAL A 212 24.08 18.82 8.46
N PRO A 213 24.82 19.65 9.23
CA PRO A 213 25.16 19.33 10.62
C PRO A 213 24.05 19.82 11.57
N SER A 214 23.42 18.90 12.28
CA SER A 214 22.47 19.22 13.37
C SER A 214 23.21 19.49 14.68
N THR A 215 23.26 20.76 15.09
CA THR A 215 23.61 21.17 16.45
C THR A 215 22.47 20.83 17.41
N THR A 216 22.72 19.91 18.34
CA THR A 216 21.79 19.55 19.42
C THR A 216 22.17 20.29 20.70
N THR A 217 21.32 21.24 21.11
CA THR A 217 21.35 21.87 22.44
C THR A 217 20.49 21.07 23.42
N LEU A 218 21.12 20.55 24.48
CA LEU A 218 20.48 19.90 25.63
C LEU A 218 19.97 20.94 26.63
N PRO A 219 18.79 20.73 27.26
CA PRO A 219 18.52 21.28 28.58
C PRO A 219 18.68 20.21 29.66
N SER A 220 19.43 20.59 30.70
CA SER A 220 19.49 19.89 31.99
C SER A 220 18.14 19.95 32.70
N SER A 221 17.69 18.81 33.25
CA SER A 221 16.63 18.78 34.26
C SER A 221 17.12 18.01 35.48
N VAL A 222 16.98 18.67 36.62
CA VAL A 222 17.45 18.29 37.95
C VAL A 222 16.30 17.68 38.74
N GLY A 223 16.55 16.52 39.35
CA GLY A 223 16.00 16.10 40.65
C GLY A 223 14.56 15.61 40.70
N MET A 224 14.35 14.37 41.14
CA MET A 224 14.03 14.08 42.55
C MET A 224 14.11 12.57 42.82
N THR A 225 14.78 12.28 43.93
CA THR A 225 14.98 10.98 44.58
C THR A 225 13.71 10.55 45.32
N GLY A 226 13.33 9.28 45.18
CA GLY A 226 12.23 8.65 45.92
C GLY A 226 12.40 7.13 45.92
N GLN A 227 13.31 6.64 46.74
CA GLN A 227 13.68 5.24 46.90
C GLN A 227 12.84 4.64 48.04
N VAL A 228 11.99 3.65 47.74
CA VAL A 228 11.33 2.79 48.74
C VAL A 228 11.78 1.37 48.46
N GLY A 229 12.54 0.82 49.40
CA GLY A 229 13.07 -0.54 49.36
C GLY A 229 12.01 -1.56 49.78
N ILE A 230 12.01 -2.69 49.08
CA ILE A 230 11.43 -3.95 49.55
C ILE A 230 12.48 -5.02 49.27
N ASP A 231 13.05 -5.53 50.36
CA ASP A 231 13.95 -6.68 50.40
C ASP A 231 13.16 -7.96 50.11
N GLU A 232 13.60 -8.76 49.14
CA GLU A 232 13.13 -10.14 48.94
C GLU A 232 14.34 -11.07 48.76
N PRO A 233 14.48 -12.13 49.59
CA PRO A 233 15.71 -12.90 49.67
C PRO A 233 15.82 -14.00 48.62
N LEU A 234 16.98 -14.01 47.96
CA LEU A 234 17.52 -15.06 47.10
C LEU A 234 17.59 -16.42 47.81
N GLN A 235 17.10 -17.46 47.12
CA GLN A 235 17.48 -18.85 47.37
C GLN A 235 18.08 -19.45 46.10
N HIS A 236 19.39 -19.71 46.16
CA HIS A 236 20.11 -20.61 45.26
C HIS A 236 19.91 -22.06 45.71
N PRO A 237 19.85 -23.00 44.75
CA PRO A 237 20.55 -24.26 44.96
C PRO A 237 21.59 -24.52 43.87
N SER A 238 22.82 -24.77 44.33
CA SER A 238 23.90 -25.39 43.58
C SER A 238 23.76 -26.92 43.60
N ALA A 239 23.88 -27.55 42.44
CA ALA A 239 24.35 -28.94 42.22
C ALA A 239 24.65 -29.04 40.70
N THR A 240 25.90 -29.05 40.21
CA THR A 240 26.91 -30.12 40.25
C THR A 240 26.39 -31.46 39.70
N SER A 241 26.62 -31.72 38.40
CA SER A 241 27.42 -32.86 37.91
C SER A 241 27.29 -33.04 36.40
N ASP A 242 28.40 -32.86 35.68
CA ASP A 242 28.65 -33.40 34.34
C ASP A 242 28.65 -34.94 34.37
N PRO A 243 28.18 -35.58 33.28
CA PRO A 243 29.00 -36.62 32.70
C PRO A 243 29.24 -36.40 31.20
N ALA A 244 30.53 -36.36 30.87
CA ALA A 244 31.03 -36.42 29.50
C ALA A 244 30.65 -37.76 28.85
N ILE A 245 29.60 -37.75 28.01
CA ILE A 245 29.30 -38.83 27.08
C ILE A 245 29.88 -38.44 25.72
N LYS A 246 31.03 -39.04 25.39
CA LYS A 246 31.58 -39.06 24.05
C LYS A 246 30.76 -40.05 23.21
N THR A 247 29.71 -39.57 22.55
CA THR A 247 29.03 -40.34 21.50
C THR A 247 29.60 -39.95 20.15
N SER A 248 30.45 -40.81 19.63
CA SER A 248 30.99 -40.76 18.28
C SER A 248 29.89 -41.09 17.26
N ALA A 249 29.61 -40.12 16.40
CA ALA A 249 29.28 -40.22 14.97
C ALA A 249 28.83 -41.58 14.41
N SER A 250 27.55 -41.62 14.05
CA SER A 250 27.08 -42.02 12.71
C SER A 250 25.80 -41.21 12.44
N VAL A 251 25.94 -40.06 11.79
CA VAL A 251 24.83 -39.21 11.37
C VAL A 251 24.25 -39.84 10.11
N GLU A 252 23.24 -40.69 10.28
CA GLU A 252 22.30 -40.95 9.19
C GLU A 252 21.47 -39.69 8.99
N ASP A 253 21.39 -39.27 7.73
CA ASP A 253 20.78 -38.06 7.19
C ASP A 253 19.24 -38.12 7.29
N GLY A 254 18.74 -38.33 8.51
CA GLY A 254 17.33 -38.25 8.82
C GLY A 254 16.94 -36.78 8.93
N GLU A 255 16.42 -36.22 7.84
CA GLU A 255 15.70 -34.93 7.84
C GLU A 255 14.55 -35.02 8.86
N ILE A 256 14.80 -34.65 10.11
CA ILE A 256 13.73 -34.41 11.08
C ILE A 256 12.92 -33.26 10.50
N PRO A 257 11.61 -33.43 10.20
CA PRO A 257 10.79 -32.35 9.69
C PRO A 257 10.81 -31.20 10.69
N LEU A 258 11.55 -30.14 10.36
CA LEU A 258 11.58 -28.93 11.16
C LEU A 258 10.18 -28.32 11.11
N ILE A 259 9.42 -28.51 12.19
CA ILE A 259 8.12 -27.87 12.37
C ILE A 259 8.35 -26.36 12.38
N CYS A 260 8.13 -25.72 11.24
CA CYS A 260 8.28 -24.27 11.09
C CYS A 260 7.03 -23.61 11.69
N THR A 261 7.19 -22.90 12.81
CA THR A 261 6.11 -22.10 13.39
C THR A 261 5.97 -20.79 12.62
N PRO A 262 4.78 -20.45 12.07
CA PRO A 262 4.57 -19.19 11.36
C PRO A 262 4.98 -17.99 12.21
N ARG A 263 5.59 -16.99 11.57
CA ARG A 263 6.08 -15.80 12.27
C ARG A 263 4.92 -14.86 12.56
N GLU A 264 4.86 -14.28 13.76
CA GLU A 264 3.80 -13.34 14.15
C GLU A 264 4.20 -11.87 13.89
N PRO A 265 3.25 -10.96 13.56
CA PRO A 265 3.51 -9.55 13.38
C PRO A 265 3.80 -8.87 14.72
N THR A 266 5.06 -8.90 15.14
CA THR A 266 5.49 -8.26 16.39
C THR A 266 5.58 -6.73 16.22
N PRO A 267 5.33 -5.94 17.28
CA PRO A 267 5.48 -4.48 17.24
C PRO A 267 6.87 -4.03 16.76
N VAL A 268 7.92 -4.78 17.13
CA VAL A 268 9.30 -4.52 16.71
C VAL A 268 9.45 -4.64 15.19
N LEU A 269 8.80 -5.61 14.55
CA LEU A 269 8.80 -5.72 13.09
C LEU A 269 7.98 -4.61 12.44
N LEU A 270 6.79 -4.33 12.98
CA LEU A 270 5.88 -3.32 12.42
C LEU A 270 6.46 -1.89 12.47
N GLN A 271 7.35 -1.59 13.43
CA GLN A 271 8.08 -0.31 13.50
C GLN A 271 8.96 -0.05 12.27
N HIS A 272 9.44 -1.11 11.60
CA HIS A 272 10.29 -1.01 10.41
C HIS A 272 9.49 -0.98 9.10
N ILE A 273 8.16 -1.13 9.18
CA ILE A 273 7.27 -1.16 8.02
C ILE A 273 6.58 0.20 7.94
N ASP A 274 6.95 1.00 6.95
CA ASP A 274 6.27 2.24 6.61
C ASP A 274 5.01 1.99 5.76
N HIS A 275 4.26 3.05 5.45
CA HIS A 275 3.06 2.97 4.60
C HIS A 275 3.35 2.30 3.24
N ARG A 276 4.43 2.74 2.56
CA ARG A 276 4.80 2.25 1.24
C ARG A 276 5.21 0.77 1.26
N TYR A 277 5.80 0.32 2.35
CA TYR A 277 6.19 -1.06 2.60
C TYR A 277 4.96 -1.91 2.92
N ALA A 278 4.06 -1.41 3.76
CA ALA A 278 2.80 -2.08 4.08
C ALA A 278 1.95 -2.33 2.83
N MET A 279 1.76 -1.30 1.99
CA MET A 279 1.02 -1.44 0.71
C MET A 279 1.63 -2.50 -0.21
N HIS A 280 2.96 -2.58 -0.25
CA HIS A 280 3.65 -3.56 -1.09
C HIS A 280 3.53 -4.98 -0.55
N LEU A 281 3.54 -5.17 0.76
CA LEU A 281 3.27 -6.47 1.36
C LEU A 281 1.81 -6.89 1.17
N LEU A 282 0.86 -5.96 1.28
CA LEU A 282 -0.55 -6.21 0.97
C LEU A 282 -0.75 -6.59 -0.50
N MET A 283 0.03 -6.00 -1.42
CA MET A 283 0.07 -6.44 -2.82
C MET A 283 0.48 -7.91 -2.96
N TYR A 284 1.50 -8.35 -2.19
CA TYR A 284 1.92 -9.75 -2.20
C TYR A 284 0.85 -10.68 -1.65
N PHE A 285 0.18 -10.31 -0.55
CA PHE A 285 -0.96 -11.07 -0.05
C PHE A 285 -2.09 -11.18 -1.08
N GLY A 286 -2.43 -10.09 -1.77
CA GLY A 286 -3.43 -10.12 -2.83
C GLY A 286 -3.03 -11.10 -3.95
N HIS A 287 -1.76 -11.06 -4.37
CA HIS A 287 -1.24 -12.01 -5.36
C HIS A 287 -1.32 -13.46 -4.87
N TRP A 288 -0.84 -13.76 -3.65
CA TRP A 288 -0.85 -15.13 -3.11
C TRP A 288 -2.26 -15.69 -2.95
N ILE A 289 -3.22 -14.85 -2.55
CA ILE A 289 -4.63 -15.24 -2.46
C ILE A 289 -5.18 -15.58 -3.85
N HIS A 290 -4.94 -14.75 -4.87
CA HIS A 290 -5.39 -15.04 -6.23
C HIS A 290 -4.72 -16.30 -6.80
N THR A 291 -3.41 -16.45 -6.63
CA THR A 291 -2.68 -17.65 -7.05
C THR A 291 -3.24 -18.90 -6.35
N ARG A 292 -3.58 -18.82 -5.07
CA ARG A 292 -4.20 -19.93 -4.32
C ARG A 292 -5.58 -20.32 -4.87
N ILE A 293 -6.36 -19.35 -5.34
CA ILE A 293 -7.68 -19.56 -5.95
C ILE A 293 -7.53 -20.17 -7.35
N GLU A 294 -6.56 -19.70 -8.15
CA GLU A 294 -6.33 -20.16 -9.53
C GLU A 294 -5.69 -21.57 -9.59
N GLU A 295 -4.66 -21.81 -8.79
CA GLU A 295 -3.85 -23.04 -8.85
C GLU A 295 -4.35 -24.13 -7.89
N GLY A 296 -5.29 -23.79 -7.00
CA GLY A 296 -5.80 -24.70 -5.97
C GLY A 296 -4.80 -24.96 -4.85
N HIS A 297 -4.95 -26.11 -4.18
CA HIS A 297 -4.21 -26.45 -2.95
C HIS A 297 -2.78 -26.89 -3.25
N LEU A 298 -1.90 -25.94 -3.53
CA LEU A 298 -0.47 -26.20 -3.50
C LEU A 298 0.05 -26.05 -2.06
N PRO A 299 0.94 -26.95 -1.59
CA PRO A 299 1.43 -26.94 -0.21
C PRO A 299 2.21 -25.67 0.17
N TYR A 300 2.57 -24.84 -0.82
CA TYR A 300 3.30 -23.59 -0.64
C TYR A 300 2.42 -22.34 -0.76
N THR A 301 1.10 -22.47 -0.96
CA THR A 301 0.20 -21.31 -1.14
C THR A 301 -0.87 -21.24 -0.06
N ASP A 302 -0.80 -22.10 0.95
CA ASP A 302 -1.84 -22.16 1.99
C ASP A 302 -1.82 -20.93 2.89
N ILE A 303 -2.91 -20.17 2.79
CA ILE A 303 -3.16 -18.99 3.60
C ILE A 303 -3.62 -19.44 5.00
N THR A 304 -2.67 -19.50 5.93
CA THR A 304 -2.90 -19.76 7.36
C THR A 304 -3.46 -18.54 8.11
N GLU A 305 -3.94 -18.76 9.34
CA GLU A 305 -4.40 -17.71 10.25
C GLU A 305 -3.32 -16.66 10.57
N ALA A 306 -2.03 -17.04 10.59
CA ALA A 306 -0.94 -16.11 10.80
C ALA A 306 -0.88 -15.04 9.68
N HIS A 307 -1.14 -15.43 8.43
CA HIS A 307 -1.23 -14.48 7.31
C HIS A 307 -2.37 -13.48 7.51
N ALA A 308 -3.51 -13.91 8.06
CA ALA A 308 -4.61 -13.01 8.40
C ALA A 308 -4.18 -11.92 9.39
N ARG A 309 -3.45 -12.32 10.44
CA ARG A 309 -2.90 -11.40 11.44
C ARG A 309 -1.91 -10.42 10.83
N TRP A 310 -1.07 -10.89 9.90
CA TRP A 310 -0.18 -10.02 9.13
C TRP A 310 -0.96 -9.01 8.28
N ILE A 311 -1.94 -9.44 7.49
CA ILE A 311 -2.78 -8.54 6.68
C ILE A 311 -3.44 -7.50 7.59
N PHE A 312 -4.06 -7.92 8.69
CA PHE A 312 -4.69 -7.02 9.66
C PHE A 312 -3.70 -6.02 10.28
N ALA A 313 -2.51 -6.47 10.67
CA ALA A 313 -1.48 -5.61 11.23
C ALA A 313 -0.93 -4.62 10.18
N LEU A 314 -0.74 -5.05 8.94
CA LEU A 314 -0.29 -4.21 7.84
C LEU A 314 -1.32 -3.13 7.48
N LEU A 315 -2.62 -3.47 7.46
CA LEU A 315 -3.68 -2.49 7.26
C LEU A 315 -3.66 -1.38 8.32
N SER A 316 -3.14 -1.66 9.52
CA SER A 316 -2.99 -0.63 10.55
C SER A 316 -1.88 0.39 10.25
N ARG A 317 -0.91 0.01 9.39
CA ARG A 317 0.23 0.84 8.94
C ARG A 317 -0.05 1.59 7.64
N VAL A 318 -1.17 1.32 6.97
CA VAL A 318 -1.62 2.07 5.80
C VAL A 318 -2.18 3.42 6.25
N ASP A 319 -1.86 4.50 5.54
CA ASP A 319 -2.30 5.85 5.86
C ASP A 319 -3.77 6.09 5.50
N ASP A 320 -4.34 7.18 6.01
CA ASP A 320 -5.74 7.57 5.70
C ASP A 320 -5.88 8.10 4.26
N TRP A 321 -4.79 8.68 3.74
CA TRP A 321 -4.72 9.23 2.39
C TRP A 321 -4.03 8.22 1.48
N ILE A 322 -4.83 7.48 0.71
CA ILE A 322 -4.35 6.51 -0.26
C ILE A 322 -4.65 6.99 -1.68
N SER A 323 -3.76 6.68 -2.61
CA SER A 323 -3.94 6.95 -4.03
C SER A 323 -5.04 6.07 -4.65
N GLY A 324 -5.48 6.42 -5.86
CA GLY A 324 -6.45 5.61 -6.61
C GLY A 324 -5.96 4.18 -6.87
N ASP A 325 -4.66 4.02 -7.18
CA ASP A 325 -4.05 2.71 -7.41
C ASP A 325 -3.99 1.86 -6.14
N GLU A 326 -3.66 2.47 -4.99
CA GLU A 326 -3.65 1.79 -3.69
C GLU A 326 -5.05 1.40 -3.24
N THR A 327 -6.05 2.25 -3.51
CA THR A 327 -7.46 1.93 -3.28
C THR A 327 -7.88 0.73 -4.13
N SER A 328 -7.50 0.70 -5.41
CA SER A 328 -7.75 -0.44 -6.30
C SER A 328 -7.11 -1.73 -5.78
N LEU A 329 -5.87 -1.65 -5.30
CA LEU A 329 -5.14 -2.77 -4.67
C LEU A 329 -5.89 -3.30 -3.44
N LEU A 330 -6.32 -2.44 -2.51
CA LEU A 330 -7.07 -2.86 -1.32
C LEU A 330 -8.43 -3.49 -1.69
N ARG A 331 -9.12 -2.95 -2.70
CA ARG A 331 -10.37 -3.53 -3.20
C ARG A 331 -10.14 -4.93 -3.77
N ASN A 332 -9.08 -5.13 -4.55
CA ASN A 332 -8.74 -6.43 -5.10
C ASN A 332 -8.36 -7.43 -4.00
N LEU A 333 -7.62 -6.98 -2.97
CA LEU A 333 -7.35 -7.81 -1.79
C LEU A 333 -8.63 -8.23 -1.06
N ALA A 334 -9.58 -7.30 -0.86
CA ALA A 334 -10.85 -7.59 -0.23
C ALA A 334 -11.68 -8.60 -1.05
N ARG A 335 -11.73 -8.44 -2.38
CA ARG A 335 -12.39 -9.40 -3.28
C ARG A 335 -11.75 -10.78 -3.22
N GLY A 336 -10.41 -10.86 -3.29
CA GLY A 336 -9.70 -12.13 -3.12
C GLY A 336 -10.02 -12.81 -1.79
N CYS A 337 -10.13 -12.06 -0.69
CA CYS A 337 -10.57 -12.60 0.59
C CYS A 337 -12.01 -13.16 0.54
N LEU A 338 -12.94 -12.44 -0.11
CA LEU A 338 -14.32 -12.89 -0.30
C LEU A 338 -14.40 -14.13 -1.21
N GLU A 339 -13.60 -14.20 -2.26
CA GLU A 339 -13.52 -15.36 -3.17
C GLU A 339 -13.00 -16.59 -2.43
N LEU A 340 -11.95 -16.45 -1.63
CA LEU A 340 -11.39 -17.53 -0.84
C LEU A 340 -12.38 -18.03 0.24
N MET A 341 -13.15 -17.12 0.83
CA MET A 341 -14.24 -17.44 1.74
C MET A 341 -15.37 -18.22 1.04
N VAL A 342 -15.76 -17.79 -0.16
CA VAL A 342 -16.73 -18.49 -1.01
C VAL A 342 -16.25 -19.89 -1.39
N GLU A 343 -14.99 -20.04 -1.79
CA GLU A 343 -14.36 -21.32 -2.11
C GLU A 343 -14.43 -22.29 -0.92
N ARG A 344 -14.12 -21.79 0.29
CA ARG A 344 -14.20 -22.58 1.52
C ARG A 344 -15.61 -23.05 1.84
N ARG A 345 -16.61 -22.18 1.72
CA ARG A 345 -18.01 -22.56 1.95
C ARG A 345 -18.52 -23.60 0.94
N LYS A 346 -17.93 -23.66 -0.26
CA LYS A 346 -18.25 -24.68 -1.28
C LYS A 346 -17.60 -26.04 -1.00
N ARG A 347 -16.49 -26.08 -0.25
CA ARG A 347 -15.79 -27.34 0.02
C ARG A 347 -16.60 -28.15 1.05
N PRO A 348 -17.10 -29.36 0.70
CA PRO A 348 -17.84 -30.18 1.64
C PRO A 348 -16.93 -30.57 2.80
N VAL A 349 -17.46 -30.53 4.04
CA VAL A 349 -16.78 -30.86 5.32
C VAL A 349 -16.31 -32.33 5.39
N ALA A 350 -16.49 -33.10 4.31
CA ALA A 350 -16.11 -34.50 4.24
C ALA A 350 -14.58 -34.61 4.08
N GLU A 351 -13.94 -35.11 5.15
CA GLU A 351 -12.51 -35.47 5.24
C GLU A 351 -11.53 -34.31 5.48
N GLU A 352 -11.73 -33.55 6.56
CA GLU A 352 -10.59 -32.87 7.20
C GLU A 352 -9.68 -33.92 7.84
N SER A 353 -8.52 -34.15 7.22
CA SER A 353 -7.44 -34.93 7.81
C SER A 353 -6.94 -34.22 9.07
N PRO A 354 -6.79 -34.91 10.22
CA PRO A 354 -6.46 -34.30 11.51
C PRO A 354 -5.07 -33.63 11.60
N GLU A 355 -4.27 -33.61 10.53
CA GLU A 355 -2.89 -33.10 10.55
C GLU A 355 -2.69 -31.75 9.83
N GLU A 356 -3.72 -31.18 9.19
CA GLU A 356 -3.52 -29.90 8.48
C GLU A 356 -3.46 -28.69 9.44
N PRO A 357 -2.56 -27.72 9.18
CA PRO A 357 -2.46 -26.51 9.98
C PRO A 357 -3.78 -25.73 9.96
N PRO A 358 -4.10 -24.99 11.03
CA PRO A 358 -5.37 -24.28 11.14
C PRO A 358 -5.52 -23.27 9.99
N ALA A 359 -6.46 -23.60 9.12
CA ALA A 359 -6.86 -22.81 7.98
C ALA A 359 -7.43 -21.45 8.49
N ILE A 360 -7.17 -20.34 7.79
CA ILE A 360 -7.65 -19.00 8.19
C ILE A 360 -9.16 -18.97 8.50
N ASP A 361 -9.58 -18.47 9.66
CA ASP A 361 -10.99 -18.46 10.04
C ASP A 361 -11.80 -17.49 9.15
N GLU A 362 -13.08 -17.80 8.91
CA GLU A 362 -13.98 -16.94 8.17
C GLU A 362 -14.08 -15.55 8.81
N ARG A 363 -14.06 -15.53 10.15
CA ARG A 363 -14.07 -14.30 10.95
C ARG A 363 -12.91 -13.39 10.58
N SER A 364 -11.73 -13.96 10.31
CA SER A 364 -10.53 -13.19 9.99
C SER A 364 -10.63 -12.49 8.63
N PHE A 365 -11.28 -13.11 7.64
CA PHE A 365 -11.62 -12.43 6.38
C PHE A 365 -12.61 -11.28 6.60
N TRP A 366 -13.65 -11.49 7.41
CA TRP A 366 -14.60 -10.43 7.71
C TRP A 366 -13.96 -9.24 8.42
N LEU A 367 -13.01 -9.46 9.32
CA LEU A 367 -12.23 -8.39 9.93
C LEU A 367 -11.47 -7.57 8.88
N ILE A 368 -10.76 -8.24 7.96
CA ILE A 368 -9.99 -7.61 6.88
C ILE A 368 -10.91 -6.80 5.95
N VAL A 369 -11.97 -7.41 5.43
CA VAL A 369 -12.94 -6.77 4.53
C VAL A 369 -13.61 -5.58 5.22
N THR A 370 -14.03 -5.73 6.47
CA THR A 370 -14.67 -4.63 7.23
C THR A 370 -13.72 -3.46 7.43
N VAL A 371 -12.43 -3.70 7.73
CA VAL A 371 -11.42 -2.65 7.81
C VAL A 371 -11.30 -1.89 6.48
N ILE A 372 -11.17 -2.62 5.37
CA ILE A 372 -11.00 -2.02 4.05
C ILE A 372 -12.20 -1.13 3.69
N ILE A 373 -13.40 -1.62 3.93
CA ILE A 373 -14.63 -0.88 3.62
C ILE A 373 -14.81 0.32 4.54
N GLY A 374 -14.67 0.12 5.85
CA GLY A 374 -15.03 1.11 6.85
C GLY A 374 -14.00 2.22 7.08
N ILE A 375 -12.73 1.98 6.78
CA ILE A 375 -11.67 3.00 6.93
C ILE A 375 -11.57 3.87 5.68
N TRP A 376 -11.61 3.27 4.48
CA TRP A 376 -11.44 3.98 3.21
C TRP A 376 -12.73 4.14 2.39
N GLY A 377 -13.89 3.96 3.03
CA GLY A 377 -15.21 4.32 2.48
C GLY A 377 -15.67 3.49 1.28
N GLN A 378 -15.18 2.25 1.13
CA GLN A 378 -15.49 1.38 -0.02
C GLN A 378 -16.82 0.63 0.16
N THR A 379 -17.92 1.36 0.32
CA THR A 379 -19.23 0.78 0.72
C THR A 379 -19.83 -0.16 -0.32
N ASP A 380 -19.46 -0.02 -1.58
CA ASP A 380 -19.92 -0.86 -2.69
C ASP A 380 -19.46 -2.33 -2.55
N LEU A 381 -18.34 -2.58 -1.85
CA LEU A 381 -17.87 -3.95 -1.59
C LEU A 381 -18.82 -4.77 -0.71
N TRP A 382 -19.73 -4.15 0.05
CA TRP A 382 -20.78 -4.89 0.75
C TRP A 382 -21.74 -5.55 -0.24
N THR A 383 -22.13 -4.84 -1.29
CA THR A 383 -22.97 -5.37 -2.36
C THR A 383 -22.25 -6.49 -3.13
N ASP A 384 -20.94 -6.34 -3.38
CA ASP A 384 -20.13 -7.41 -3.97
C ASP A 384 -20.14 -8.67 -3.09
N ALA A 385 -19.95 -8.52 -1.77
CA ALA A 385 -19.99 -9.63 -0.82
C ALA A 385 -21.35 -10.34 -0.79
N GLU A 386 -22.45 -9.58 -0.74
CA GLU A 386 -23.81 -10.14 -0.82
C GLU A 386 -24.02 -10.93 -2.11
N SER A 387 -23.61 -10.36 -3.25
CA SER A 387 -23.72 -10.99 -4.56
C SER A 387 -22.93 -12.30 -4.64
N MET A 388 -21.71 -12.32 -4.10
CA MET A 388 -20.84 -13.48 -4.14
C MET A 388 -21.33 -14.61 -3.23
N LEU A 389 -21.80 -14.28 -2.03
CA LEU A 389 -22.24 -15.28 -1.05
C LEU A 389 -23.63 -15.83 -1.37
N SER A 390 -24.54 -15.00 -1.91
CA SER A 390 -25.86 -15.46 -2.37
C SER A 390 -25.76 -16.55 -3.45
N LYS A 391 -24.73 -16.50 -4.31
CA LYS A 391 -24.46 -17.53 -5.33
C LYS A 391 -24.09 -18.88 -4.72
N VAL A 392 -23.42 -18.88 -3.56
CA VAL A 392 -23.03 -20.11 -2.87
C VAL A 392 -24.25 -20.78 -2.27
N GLU A 393 -25.11 -20.02 -1.60
CA GLU A 393 -26.34 -20.55 -1.00
C GLU A 393 -27.30 -21.11 -2.05
N ALA A 394 -27.42 -20.45 -3.20
CA ALA A 394 -28.27 -20.91 -4.30
C ALA A 394 -27.79 -22.22 -4.94
N GLY A 395 -26.47 -22.50 -4.89
CA GLY A 395 -25.87 -23.71 -5.48
C GLY A 395 -25.78 -24.90 -4.53
N ILE A 396 -26.10 -24.72 -3.25
CA ILE A 396 -26.11 -25.78 -2.23
C ILE A 396 -27.48 -26.49 -2.15
N VAL A 397 -28.52 -25.93 -2.78
CA VAL A 397 -29.85 -26.56 -2.96
C VAL A 397 -29.83 -27.47 -4.18
#